data_AF-A0AA95BTM2-F1
#
_entry.id   AF-A0AA95BTM2-F1
#
_cell.length_a   1.000
_cell.length_b   1.000
_cell.length_c   1.000
_cell.angle_alpha   90.00
_cell.angle_beta   90.00
_cell.angle_gamma   90.00
#
_symmetry.space_group_name_H-M   'P 1'
#
loop_
_entity.id
_entity.type
_entity.pdbx_description
1 polymer ?
#
loop_
_entity_poly.entity_id
_entity_poly.type
_entity_poly.pdbx_seq_one_letter_code
_entity_poly.pdbx_strand_id
1 'polypeptide(L)'
;MFTRDLLSEGLKSVSRQTAYSSVGRQIARKILSIPEASTVRTKIKHLGAEEKIRHIATESLEPGYYYAKLVIKNWRHHLGKDFQLLQDDNVVYGNVIETPPQGKALEYRNIIVTSTSHAAFSLNIDAQFTISIGLGAFFTREQENYDKRYGIRRHGRLHYAIRGNQKNPEKLIFTFPGFSTSTTTIPHVVSYLSGLSATDLQKTMIVCFQDRYGTSGSYMQLDNSGLELNSAVALEIEKIRRRHGVQESQMMFYGASKGASIAIVYSEPYPEAKLVVSTPQLHLGYYLDKPHFRNNLAKTGLAITLPQPHSLLRQYVQEGRAIEYFYSSSDEDSNYSLPEQLFGYKGVSLYRIDGSHGDVAKKCTFTLLNIIRNFLSVGEEKYVKCKQIRKYDRQIGSQYQLRVVSPEEANPGTNWYLVEKKNGVTRNHILTQGSIPFLKYTSTAQMLLNDQGTNGSLTQVVGYQADGTRWVADNLHEHPELDFDNAHQSATIHSVISLALYESMDSQNIRIFGPNNFSDFIVSVPYVVKDPQKILFVVLEEGFNAKVESMYQDYSSSNIGLVYIWSKGENQHLDILIKRIFIDSGAASYTVERRTASSYSE
;
A
#
# COMPACT_ATOMS: atom_id res chain seq x y z
N MET A 1 31.32 -20.23 52.91
CA MET A 1 31.20 -19.87 51.49
C MET A 1 29.73 -19.65 51.08
N PHE A 2 28.79 -20.53 51.46
CA PHE A 2 27.35 -20.42 51.19
C PHE A 2 26.64 -19.12 51.63
N THR A 3 27.09 -18.44 52.70
CA THR A 3 26.44 -17.22 53.22
C THR A 3 26.76 -15.96 52.41
N ARG A 4 27.93 -15.88 51.76
CA ARG A 4 28.31 -14.71 50.94
C ARG A 4 27.55 -14.67 49.63
N ASP A 5 27.33 -15.84 49.01
CA ASP A 5 26.62 -15.92 47.73
C ASP A 5 25.12 -15.64 47.91
N LEU A 6 24.49 -16.20 48.95
CA LEU A 6 23.09 -15.92 49.31
C LEU A 6 22.85 -14.45 49.68
N LEU A 7 23.76 -13.82 50.43
CA LEU A 7 23.70 -12.38 50.72
C LEU A 7 23.91 -11.54 49.46
N SER A 8 24.82 -11.95 48.56
CA SER A 8 25.04 -11.25 47.30
C SER A 8 23.84 -11.34 46.36
N GLU A 9 23.16 -12.49 46.32
CA GLU A 9 21.94 -12.71 45.54
C GLU A 9 20.75 -11.98 46.16
N GLY A 10 20.62 -11.98 47.49
CA GLY A 10 19.64 -11.19 48.22
C GLY A 10 19.81 -9.70 47.99
N LEU A 11 21.03 -9.16 48.07
CA LEU A 11 21.33 -7.76 47.79
C LEU A 11 21.12 -7.39 46.31
N LYS A 12 21.46 -8.29 45.37
CA LYS A 12 21.13 -8.12 43.95
C LYS A 12 19.62 -8.13 43.70
N SER A 13 18.86 -8.95 44.43
CA SER A 13 17.40 -9.03 44.34
C SER A 13 16.73 -7.76 44.88
N VAL A 14 17.11 -7.32 46.09
CA VAL A 14 16.58 -6.11 46.73
C VAL A 14 16.93 -4.86 45.93
N SER A 15 18.17 -4.74 45.43
CA SER A 15 18.55 -3.62 44.56
C SER A 15 17.79 -3.62 43.23
N ARG A 16 17.52 -4.81 42.65
CA ARG A 16 16.69 -4.94 41.45
C ARG A 16 15.23 -4.54 41.73
N GLN A 17 14.59 -5.06 42.76
CA GLN A 17 13.22 -4.68 43.13
C GLN A 17 13.10 -3.18 43.39
N THR A 18 14.07 -2.59 44.09
CA THR A 18 14.13 -1.14 44.34
C THR A 18 14.26 -0.36 43.02
N ALA A 19 15.12 -0.81 42.10
CA ALA A 19 15.29 -0.17 40.80
C ALA A 19 13.99 -0.21 39.96
N TYR A 20 13.24 -1.30 40.02
CA TYR A 20 11.97 -1.47 39.29
C TYR A 20 10.73 -0.96 40.04
N SER A 21 10.89 -0.39 41.23
CA SER A 21 9.83 0.29 41.99
C SER A 21 9.31 1.53 41.24
N SER A 22 8.12 2.02 41.60
CA SER A 22 7.55 3.25 41.02
C SER A 22 8.54 4.43 41.05
N VAL A 23 9.25 4.62 42.17
CA VAL A 23 10.28 5.65 42.35
C VAL A 23 11.47 5.40 41.42
N GLY A 24 12.00 4.18 41.39
CA GLY A 24 13.14 3.82 40.55
C GLY A 24 12.83 4.02 39.05
N ARG A 25 11.63 3.63 38.60
CA ARG A 25 11.15 3.87 37.23
C ARG A 25 11.01 5.36 36.93
N GLN A 26 10.49 6.17 37.85
CA GLN A 26 10.39 7.62 37.67
C GLN A 26 11.77 8.26 37.54
N ILE A 27 12.74 7.84 38.37
CA ILE A 27 14.13 8.31 38.27
C ILE A 27 14.73 7.92 36.92
N ALA A 28 14.58 6.67 36.50
CA ALA A 28 15.06 6.20 35.20
C ALA A 28 14.45 7.00 34.04
N ARG A 29 13.14 7.27 34.09
CA ARG A 29 12.44 8.11 33.09
C ARG A 29 12.94 9.55 33.09
N LYS A 30 13.16 10.16 34.27
CA LYS A 30 13.74 11.50 34.40
C LYS A 30 15.15 11.55 33.82
N ILE A 31 15.99 10.54 34.09
CA ILE A 31 17.31 10.43 33.48
C ILE A 31 17.19 10.36 31.95
N LEU A 32 16.26 9.57 31.43
CA LEU A 32 16.07 9.43 29.99
C LEU A 32 15.50 10.67 29.30
N SER A 33 14.85 11.58 30.04
CA SER A 33 14.37 12.85 29.50
C SER A 33 15.43 13.97 29.49
N ILE A 34 16.58 13.77 30.17
CA ILE A 34 17.70 14.72 30.10
C ILE A 34 18.27 14.73 28.67
N PRO A 35 18.60 15.91 28.08
CA PRO A 35 19.23 16.01 26.78
C PRO A 35 20.44 15.08 26.61
N GLU A 36 20.54 14.42 25.45
CA GLU A 36 21.63 13.45 25.19
C GLU A 36 23.03 14.07 25.30
N ALA A 37 23.17 15.37 25.02
CA ALA A 37 24.43 16.11 25.09
C ALA A 37 24.84 16.49 26.52
N SER A 38 24.00 16.24 27.53
CA SER A 38 24.33 16.54 28.92
C SER A 38 25.45 15.66 29.46
N THR A 39 26.26 16.20 30.39
CA THR A 39 27.34 15.47 31.06
C THR A 39 26.84 14.18 31.73
N VAL A 40 25.65 14.22 32.33
CA VAL A 40 25.01 13.05 32.96
C VAL A 40 24.75 11.95 31.94
N ARG A 41 24.14 12.27 30.79
CA ARG A 41 23.85 11.28 29.75
C ARG A 41 25.10 10.74 29.07
N THR A 42 26.10 11.57 28.85
CA THR A 42 27.41 11.14 28.32
C THR A 42 28.09 10.15 29.27
N LYS A 43 28.08 10.42 30.58
CA LYS A 43 28.66 9.51 31.59
C LYS A 43 27.91 8.17 31.65
N ILE A 44 26.58 8.20 31.63
CA ILE A 44 25.74 6.98 31.60
C ILE A 44 26.05 6.11 30.37
N LYS A 45 26.18 6.74 29.20
CA LYS A 45 26.55 6.07 27.95
C LYS A 45 27.94 5.45 28.03
N HIS A 46 28.92 6.21 28.51
CA HIS A 46 30.29 5.72 28.71
C HIS A 46 30.35 4.51 29.67
N LEU A 47 29.47 4.48 30.67
CA LEU A 47 29.35 3.35 31.61
C LEU A 47 28.56 2.15 31.05
N GLY A 48 28.03 2.23 29.82
CA GLY A 48 27.17 1.18 29.25
C GLY A 48 25.87 0.96 30.03
N ALA A 49 25.44 1.94 30.83
CA ALA A 49 24.28 1.81 31.72
C ALA A 49 22.95 2.22 31.08
N GLU A 50 22.98 2.82 29.88
CA GLU A 50 21.78 3.36 29.22
C GLU A 50 20.71 2.28 28.97
N GLU A 51 21.11 1.12 28.46
CA GLU A 51 20.20 0.00 28.19
C GLU A 51 19.48 -0.45 29.47
N LYS A 52 20.22 -0.63 30.57
CA LYS A 52 19.66 -1.00 31.88
C LYS A 52 18.66 0.05 32.38
N ILE A 53 18.97 1.33 32.21
CA ILE A 53 18.07 2.43 32.59
C ILE A 53 16.80 2.42 31.73
N ARG A 54 16.90 2.13 30.43
CA ARG A 54 15.74 1.96 29.54
C ARG A 54 14.84 0.80 29.96
N HIS A 55 15.42 -0.35 30.30
CA HIS A 55 14.67 -1.49 30.85
C HIS A 55 13.95 -1.14 32.14
N ILE A 56 14.57 -0.36 33.03
CA ILE A 56 13.90 0.10 34.25
C ILE A 56 12.77 1.07 33.90
N ALA A 57 12.98 1.97 32.93
CA ALA A 57 12.03 3.02 32.60
C ALA A 57 10.71 2.54 31.95
N THR A 58 10.56 1.26 31.62
CA THR A 58 9.35 0.68 31.00
C THR A 58 8.12 0.77 31.89
N GLU A 59 6.96 0.35 31.38
CA GLU A 59 5.72 0.24 32.15
C GLU A 59 5.89 -0.74 33.33
N SER A 60 5.22 -0.44 34.44
CA SER A 60 5.22 -1.31 35.62
C SER A 60 4.10 -2.32 35.48
N LEU A 61 4.44 -3.60 35.41
CA LEU A 61 3.44 -4.67 35.49
C LEU A 61 2.94 -4.79 36.93
N GLU A 62 1.78 -5.43 37.09
CA GLU A 62 1.28 -5.81 38.41
C GLU A 62 2.24 -6.79 39.11
N PRO A 63 2.30 -6.80 40.46
CA PRO A 63 3.10 -7.78 41.19
C PRO A 63 2.78 -9.21 40.75
N GLY A 64 3.83 -9.99 40.45
CA GLY A 64 3.67 -11.36 39.93
C GLY A 64 3.64 -11.48 38.41
N TYR A 65 3.63 -10.37 37.67
CA TYR A 65 3.74 -10.37 36.21
C TYR A 65 5.12 -9.92 35.72
N TYR A 66 5.57 -10.53 34.63
CA TYR A 66 6.89 -10.33 34.03
C TYR A 66 6.80 -10.21 32.51
N TYR A 67 7.80 -9.54 31.93
CA TYR A 67 8.03 -9.60 30.50
C TYR A 67 8.85 -10.85 30.17
N ALA A 68 8.50 -11.51 29.07
CA ALA A 68 9.24 -12.60 28.49
C ALA A 68 9.67 -12.28 27.04
N LYS A 69 10.82 -12.82 26.67
CA LYS A 69 11.33 -12.89 25.30
C LYS A 69 11.51 -14.36 24.93
N LEU A 70 10.83 -14.79 23.88
CA LEU A 70 10.90 -16.13 23.32
C LEU A 70 11.79 -16.10 22.07
N VAL A 71 12.71 -17.04 21.94
CA VAL A 71 13.49 -17.27 20.72
C VAL A 71 13.32 -18.72 20.28
N ILE A 72 12.79 -18.94 19.07
CA ILE A 72 12.59 -20.27 18.50
C ILE A 72 13.77 -20.60 17.60
N LYS A 73 14.47 -21.70 17.91
CA LYS A 73 15.58 -22.23 17.11
C LYS A 73 15.03 -23.14 16.01
N ASN A 74 15.80 -23.31 14.94
CA ASN A 74 15.45 -24.19 13.81
C ASN A 74 14.07 -23.92 13.21
N TRP A 75 13.57 -22.69 13.32
CA TRP A 75 12.23 -22.27 12.93
C TRP A 75 11.86 -22.59 11.47
N ARG A 76 12.85 -22.73 10.58
CA ARG A 76 12.63 -23.04 9.15
C ARG A 76 11.84 -24.33 8.94
N HIS A 77 12.02 -25.34 9.78
CA HIS A 77 11.26 -26.61 9.70
C HIS A 77 9.80 -26.48 10.14
N HIS A 78 9.45 -25.36 10.77
CA HIS A 78 8.13 -25.07 11.28
C HIS A 78 7.47 -23.89 10.57
N LEU A 79 8.06 -23.38 9.48
CA LEU A 79 7.54 -22.23 8.75
C LEU A 79 6.08 -22.45 8.34
N GLY A 80 5.23 -21.46 8.63
CA GLY A 80 3.79 -21.51 8.36
C GLY A 80 2.96 -22.34 9.35
N LYS A 81 3.58 -23.00 10.34
CA LYS A 81 2.84 -23.71 11.40
C LYS A 81 2.42 -22.75 12.50
N ASP A 82 1.23 -22.96 13.04
CA ASP A 82 0.81 -22.35 14.30
C ASP A 82 1.65 -22.89 15.46
N PHE A 83 1.92 -22.02 16.44
CA PHE A 83 2.49 -22.41 17.71
C PHE A 83 1.87 -21.62 18.87
N GLN A 84 1.98 -22.20 20.06
CA GLN A 84 1.59 -21.62 21.33
C GLN A 84 2.72 -21.83 22.33
N LEU A 85 3.04 -20.77 23.06
CA LEU A 85 3.83 -20.82 24.29
C LEU A 85 2.87 -21.07 25.45
N LEU A 86 3.09 -22.16 26.15
CA LEU A 86 2.34 -22.56 27.33
C LEU A 86 3.12 -22.19 28.59
N GLN A 87 2.42 -21.78 29.64
CA GLN A 87 2.91 -21.69 31.01
C GLN A 87 1.99 -22.55 31.88
N ASP A 88 2.51 -23.65 32.42
CA ASP A 88 1.72 -24.60 33.22
C ASP A 88 0.40 -24.97 32.51
N ASP A 89 0.50 -25.41 31.25
CA ASP A 89 -0.60 -25.74 30.32
C ASP A 89 -1.50 -24.59 29.84
N ASN A 90 -1.33 -23.39 30.38
CA ASN A 90 -2.07 -22.22 29.94
C ASN A 90 -1.36 -21.52 28.78
N VAL A 91 -2.06 -21.27 27.68
CA VAL A 91 -1.51 -20.47 26.58
C VAL A 91 -1.21 -19.07 27.10
N VAL A 92 0.04 -18.62 27.02
CA VAL A 92 0.45 -17.24 27.35
C VAL A 92 0.78 -16.41 26.11
N TYR A 93 1.12 -17.08 25.00
CA TYR A 93 1.37 -16.44 23.71
C TYR A 93 1.11 -17.44 22.58
N GLY A 94 0.78 -16.98 21.39
CA GLY A 94 0.68 -17.84 20.21
C GLY A 94 0.70 -17.05 18.91
N ASN A 95 1.21 -17.68 17.86
CA ASN A 95 1.37 -17.07 16.55
C ASN A 95 1.62 -18.13 15.45
N VAL A 96 1.68 -17.72 14.19
CA VAL A 96 2.24 -18.50 13.09
C VAL A 96 3.76 -18.30 13.08
N ILE A 97 4.52 -19.35 12.80
CA ILE A 97 5.96 -19.23 12.54
C ILE A 97 6.16 -18.49 11.21
N GLU A 98 6.59 -17.24 11.31
CA GLU A 98 6.92 -16.37 10.18
C GLU A 98 8.44 -16.31 9.94
N THR A 99 8.84 -15.97 8.72
CA THR A 99 10.25 -15.68 8.41
C THR A 99 10.70 -14.42 9.16
N PRO A 100 11.74 -14.48 10.01
CA PRO A 100 12.30 -13.29 10.65
C PRO A 100 13.07 -12.42 9.64
N PRO A 101 13.40 -11.17 9.98
CA PRO A 101 14.28 -10.34 9.17
C PRO A 101 15.59 -11.05 8.79
N GLN A 102 16.11 -10.76 7.60
CA GLN A 102 17.31 -11.41 7.08
C GLN A 102 18.47 -11.36 8.09
N GLY A 103 19.05 -12.52 8.38
CA GLY A 103 20.17 -12.66 9.31
C GLY A 103 19.80 -12.55 10.80
N LYS A 104 18.50 -12.56 11.15
CA LYS A 104 18.03 -12.50 12.55
C LYS A 104 17.43 -13.84 13.01
N ALA A 105 17.43 -14.04 14.32
CA ALA A 105 16.74 -15.15 14.96
C ALA A 105 15.22 -14.90 14.94
N LEU A 106 14.42 -15.97 14.98
CA LEU A 106 12.98 -15.86 15.18
C LEU A 106 12.71 -15.58 16.65
N GLU A 107 12.29 -14.34 16.93
CA GLU A 107 12.12 -13.86 18.29
C GLU A 107 10.81 -13.11 18.48
N TYR A 108 10.23 -13.28 19.65
CA TYR A 108 9.03 -12.59 20.10
C TYR A 108 9.32 -11.96 21.46
N ARG A 109 8.89 -10.71 21.65
CA ARG A 109 9.26 -9.89 22.81
C ARG A 109 8.02 -9.37 23.53
N ASN A 110 8.22 -9.06 24.81
CA ASN A 110 7.21 -8.40 25.64
C ASN A 110 5.94 -9.24 25.80
N ILE A 111 6.12 -10.56 25.81
CA ILE A 111 5.07 -11.50 26.22
C ILE A 111 4.87 -11.31 27.72
N ILE A 112 3.63 -11.18 28.17
CA ILE A 112 3.33 -11.05 29.60
C ILE A 112 3.11 -12.44 30.19
N VAL A 113 3.87 -12.78 31.24
CA VAL A 113 3.87 -14.10 31.91
C VAL A 113 3.84 -13.94 33.42
N THR A 114 3.47 -14.98 34.17
CA THR A 114 3.39 -14.93 35.65
C THR A 114 4.46 -15.74 36.36
N SER A 115 5.19 -16.60 35.64
CA SER A 115 6.31 -17.37 36.20
C SER A 115 7.66 -16.80 35.79
N THR A 116 8.64 -16.87 36.69
CA THR A 116 10.06 -16.65 36.37
C THR A 116 10.82 -17.95 36.15
N SER A 117 10.19 -19.11 36.37
CA SER A 117 10.81 -20.42 36.19
C SER A 117 10.79 -20.81 34.72
N HIS A 118 11.97 -21.02 34.12
CA HIS A 118 12.05 -21.46 32.73
C HIS A 118 11.39 -22.83 32.50
N ALA A 119 11.36 -23.68 33.52
CA ALA A 119 10.75 -25.01 33.44
C ALA A 119 9.21 -24.99 33.37
N ALA A 120 8.58 -23.86 33.70
CA ALA A 120 7.13 -23.70 33.58
C ALA A 120 6.67 -23.54 32.12
N PHE A 121 7.60 -23.32 31.18
CA PHE A 121 7.28 -22.98 29.81
C PHE A 121 7.53 -24.13 28.85
N SER A 122 6.63 -24.31 27.89
CA SER A 122 6.77 -25.25 26.78
C SER A 122 6.19 -24.69 25.49
N LEU A 123 6.55 -25.29 24.35
CA LEU A 123 5.90 -25.04 23.06
C LEU A 123 5.01 -26.22 22.72
N ASN A 124 3.85 -25.96 22.12
CA ASN A 124 2.98 -26.99 21.56
C ASN A 124 3.47 -27.53 20.20
N ILE A 125 4.67 -27.13 19.76
CA ILE A 125 5.36 -27.63 18.59
C ILE A 125 6.71 -28.21 19.03
N ASP A 126 7.19 -29.22 18.31
CA ASP A 126 8.52 -29.82 18.54
C ASP A 126 9.64 -28.92 18.01
N ALA A 127 9.81 -27.76 18.63
CA ALA A 127 10.85 -26.80 18.32
C ALA A 127 11.67 -26.47 19.56
N GLN A 128 13.00 -26.47 19.42
CA GLN A 128 13.87 -25.97 20.48
C GLN A 128 13.67 -24.46 20.66
N PHE A 129 13.63 -23.99 21.90
CA PHE A 129 13.47 -22.57 22.19
C PHE A 129 14.32 -22.12 23.38
N THR A 130 14.46 -20.81 23.53
CA THR A 130 14.93 -20.17 24.76
C THR A 130 13.93 -19.12 25.20
N ILE A 131 13.79 -18.96 26.51
CA ILE A 131 12.99 -17.91 27.13
C ILE A 131 13.89 -17.06 28.03
N SER A 132 13.71 -15.75 28.00
CA SER A 132 14.34 -14.80 28.92
C SER A 132 13.24 -14.01 29.62
N ILE A 133 13.32 -13.89 30.95
CA ILE A 133 12.26 -13.29 31.77
C ILE A 133 12.81 -12.10 32.57
N GLY A 134 12.06 -11.01 32.62
CA GLY A 134 12.50 -9.77 33.25
C GLY A 134 11.37 -8.84 33.71
N LEU A 135 11.71 -7.92 34.62
CA LEU A 135 10.79 -6.89 35.14
C LEU A 135 10.61 -5.69 34.19
N GLY A 136 11.39 -5.63 33.12
CA GLY A 136 11.34 -4.58 32.11
C GLY A 136 11.15 -5.16 30.72
N ALA A 137 10.49 -4.40 29.85
CA ALA A 137 10.28 -4.78 28.45
C ALA A 137 11.63 -4.96 27.72
N PHE A 138 11.65 -5.87 26.75
CA PHE A 138 12.77 -6.16 25.87
C PHE A 138 12.72 -5.29 24.60
N PHE A 139 13.87 -4.73 24.25
CA PHE A 139 14.05 -3.89 23.06
C PHE A 139 15.21 -4.42 22.21
N THR A 140 15.24 -4.04 20.93
CA THR A 140 16.42 -4.23 20.06
C THR A 140 17.26 -2.97 19.99
N ARG A 141 18.54 -3.14 19.67
CA ARG A 141 19.39 -2.02 19.26
C ARG A 141 18.86 -1.33 17.99
N GLU A 142 18.26 -2.09 17.07
CA GLU A 142 17.61 -1.56 15.87
C GLU A 142 16.44 -0.63 16.21
N GLN A 143 15.59 -1.01 17.17
CA GLN A 143 14.49 -0.19 17.66
C GLN A 143 15.01 1.06 18.35
N GLU A 144 16.07 0.97 19.14
CA GLU A 144 16.70 2.14 19.75
C GLU A 144 17.29 3.10 18.70
N ASN A 145 18.01 2.55 17.71
CA ASN A 145 18.54 3.33 16.60
C ASN A 145 17.42 3.98 15.79
N TYR A 146 16.32 3.27 15.58
CA TYR A 146 15.13 3.76 14.90
C TYR A 146 14.50 4.92 15.70
N ASP A 147 14.21 4.69 16.99
CA ASP A 147 13.66 5.70 17.89
C ASP A 147 14.53 6.96 17.92
N LYS A 148 15.85 6.80 17.97
CA LYS A 148 16.80 7.92 17.93
C LYS A 148 16.79 8.64 16.59
N ARG A 149 16.87 7.91 15.47
CA ARG A 149 16.87 8.47 14.10
C ARG A 149 15.64 9.33 13.85
N TYR A 150 14.50 8.90 14.38
CA TYR A 150 13.22 9.54 14.17
C TYR A 150 12.82 10.48 15.32
N GLY A 151 13.56 10.50 16.42
CA GLY A 151 13.25 11.37 17.56
C GLY A 151 11.99 10.94 18.30
N ILE A 152 11.68 9.64 18.32
CA ILE A 152 10.59 9.08 19.11
C ILE A 152 10.95 9.21 20.59
N ARG A 153 10.04 9.84 21.35
CA ARG A 153 10.22 10.07 22.79
C ARG A 153 9.03 9.56 23.57
N ARG A 154 9.27 9.28 24.85
CA ARG A 154 8.23 8.92 25.80
C ARG A 154 7.64 10.19 26.42
N HIS A 155 6.33 10.30 26.39
CA HIS A 155 5.54 11.39 26.94
C HIS A 155 4.49 10.78 27.90
N GLY A 156 4.86 10.69 29.19
CA GLY A 156 4.05 9.95 30.15
C GLY A 156 4.00 8.46 29.81
N ARG A 157 2.80 7.97 29.44
CA ARG A 157 2.58 6.59 28.98
C ARG A 157 2.70 6.45 27.46
N LEU A 158 2.65 7.55 26.72
CA LEU A 158 2.63 7.57 25.27
C LEU A 158 4.02 7.64 24.66
N HIS A 159 4.14 7.18 23.42
CA HIS A 159 5.34 7.34 22.61
C HIS A 159 4.96 8.04 21.32
N TYR A 160 5.63 9.12 20.99
CA TYR A 160 5.42 9.81 19.71
C TYR A 160 6.67 10.62 19.32
N ALA A 161 6.71 11.01 18.06
CA ALA A 161 7.69 11.95 17.53
C ALA A 161 6.96 13.19 17.01
N ILE A 162 7.65 14.34 17.03
CA ILE A 162 7.12 15.60 16.48
C ILE A 162 8.02 16.05 15.33
N ARG A 163 7.40 16.46 14.21
CA ARG A 163 8.07 17.01 13.02
C ARG A 163 7.39 18.32 12.58
N GLY A 164 8.12 19.16 11.85
CA GLY A 164 7.61 20.41 11.29
C GLY A 164 7.74 21.59 12.26
N ASN A 165 6.84 22.56 12.15
CA ASN A 165 6.85 23.76 12.98
C ASN A 165 6.32 23.48 14.39
N GLN A 166 7.25 23.35 15.35
CA GLN A 166 6.91 23.05 16.74
C GLN A 166 6.58 24.29 17.59
N LYS A 167 6.78 25.49 17.05
CA LYS A 167 6.60 26.74 17.80
C LYS A 167 5.19 27.28 17.58
N ASN A 168 4.87 27.60 16.33
CA ASN A 168 3.62 28.27 15.94
C ASN A 168 3.01 27.57 14.71
N PRO A 169 2.55 26.32 14.82
CA PRO A 169 1.85 25.65 13.73
C PRO A 169 0.46 26.28 13.50
N GLU A 170 0.09 26.44 12.24
CA GLU A 170 -1.27 26.79 11.80
C GLU A 170 -2.13 25.53 11.62
N LYS A 171 -1.49 24.38 11.33
CA LYS A 171 -2.14 23.09 11.07
C LYS A 171 -1.52 21.96 11.90
N LEU A 172 -2.33 20.96 12.24
CA LEU A 172 -1.89 19.76 12.93
C LEU A 172 -2.21 18.51 12.10
N ILE A 173 -1.25 17.59 12.01
CA ILE A 173 -1.47 16.26 11.45
C ILE A 173 -1.12 15.23 12.53
N PHE A 174 -2.08 14.38 12.88
CA PHE A 174 -1.87 13.26 13.77
C PHE A 174 -1.76 11.98 12.94
N THR A 175 -0.64 11.26 13.08
CA THR A 175 -0.43 9.98 12.40
C THR A 175 -0.28 8.84 13.37
N PHE A 176 -0.76 7.67 12.96
CA PHE A 176 -0.72 6.44 13.75
C PHE A 176 -0.02 5.32 12.97
N PRO A 177 0.65 4.38 13.67
CA PRO A 177 1.49 3.40 13.02
C PRO A 177 0.65 2.24 12.47
N GLY A 178 1.07 1.72 11.31
CA GLY A 178 0.53 0.49 10.76
C GLY A 178 0.98 -0.75 11.53
N PHE A 179 0.56 -1.92 11.06
CA PHE A 179 1.04 -3.19 11.58
C PHE A 179 2.45 -3.48 11.06
N SER A 180 3.33 -3.98 11.92
CA SER A 180 4.59 -4.59 11.55
C SER A 180 4.51 -6.09 11.83
N THR A 181 5.23 -6.92 11.07
CA THR A 181 5.28 -8.37 11.35
C THR A 181 5.67 -8.62 12.81
N SER A 182 5.12 -9.66 13.41
CA SER A 182 5.33 -10.00 14.83
C SER A 182 6.81 -10.26 15.21
N THR A 183 7.62 -10.56 14.19
CA THR A 183 9.04 -10.90 14.25
C THR A 183 9.97 -9.73 13.91
N THR A 184 9.40 -8.56 13.61
CA THR A 184 10.18 -7.37 13.27
C THR A 184 11.10 -6.96 14.42
N THR A 185 12.25 -6.38 14.08
CA THR A 185 13.11 -5.73 15.08
C THR A 185 12.54 -4.39 15.54
N ILE A 186 11.65 -3.77 14.75
CA ILE A 186 11.02 -2.48 15.02
C ILE A 186 9.49 -2.66 15.00
N PRO A 187 8.84 -2.83 16.17
CA PRO A 187 7.41 -3.17 16.27
C PRO A 187 6.46 -2.02 15.91
N HIS A 188 7.02 -0.84 15.61
CA HIS A 188 6.28 0.37 15.29
C HIS A 188 6.98 1.11 14.14
N VAL A 189 6.40 1.08 12.95
CA VAL A 189 6.91 1.89 11.84
C VAL A 189 6.17 3.21 11.83
N VAL A 190 6.93 4.29 11.98
CA VAL A 190 6.37 5.64 11.92
C VAL A 190 5.88 5.93 10.52
N SER A 191 4.62 6.33 10.42
CA SER A 191 4.04 6.92 9.22
C SER A 191 4.55 8.35 9.05
N TYR A 192 5.81 8.50 8.62
CA TYR A 192 6.54 9.79 8.61
C TYR A 192 6.10 10.76 7.52
N LEU A 193 5.21 10.33 6.61
CA LEU A 193 4.89 11.05 5.40
C LEU A 193 6.19 11.57 4.75
N SER A 194 7.16 10.67 4.58
CA SER A 194 8.55 11.02 4.26
C SER A 194 8.72 11.79 2.94
N GLY A 195 7.71 11.75 2.08
CA GLY A 195 7.64 12.56 0.86
C GLY A 195 7.38 14.05 1.09
N LEU A 196 7.04 14.48 2.31
CA LEU A 196 6.92 15.89 2.68
C LEU A 196 8.29 16.45 3.05
N SER A 197 8.62 17.64 2.55
CA SER A 197 9.86 18.39 2.78
C SER A 197 9.77 19.28 4.04
N ALA A 198 10.86 19.96 4.39
CA ALA A 198 10.81 20.98 5.44
C ALA A 198 9.95 22.19 5.04
N THR A 199 9.95 22.54 3.74
CA THR A 199 9.13 23.63 3.18
C THR A 199 7.64 23.31 3.30
N ASP A 200 7.23 22.08 2.97
CA ASP A 200 5.84 21.61 3.13
C ASP A 200 5.35 21.79 4.58
N LEU A 201 6.25 21.65 5.55
CA LEU A 201 5.94 21.63 6.98
C LEU A 201 6.23 22.95 7.72
N GLN A 202 6.50 24.03 6.99
CA GLN A 202 6.83 25.33 7.60
C GLN A 202 5.72 25.87 8.52
N LYS A 203 4.46 25.55 8.23
CA LYS A 203 3.28 25.99 8.99
C LYS A 203 2.55 24.86 9.69
N THR A 204 3.11 23.66 9.70
CA THR A 204 2.41 22.45 10.17
C THR A 204 3.25 21.68 11.16
N MET A 205 2.60 21.20 12.22
CA MET A 205 3.17 20.20 13.11
C MET A 205 2.59 18.82 12.78
N ILE A 206 3.47 17.83 12.61
CA ILE A 206 3.06 16.43 12.54
C ILE A 206 3.42 15.76 13.86
N VAL A 207 2.44 15.11 14.49
CA VAL A 207 2.60 14.30 15.69
C VAL A 207 2.39 12.84 15.31
N CYS A 208 3.47 12.06 15.32
CA CYS A 208 3.46 10.67 14.90
C CYS A 208 3.43 9.75 16.13
N PHE A 209 2.25 9.28 16.52
CA PHE A 209 2.08 8.34 17.62
C PHE A 209 2.67 6.96 17.30
N GLN A 210 3.13 6.26 18.35
CA GLN A 210 3.70 4.92 18.27
C GLN A 210 2.95 3.96 19.19
N ASP A 211 2.66 2.77 18.68
CA ASP A 211 1.96 1.69 19.36
C ASP A 211 2.98 0.60 19.71
N ARG A 212 3.66 0.80 20.85
CA ARG A 212 4.79 -0.04 21.29
C ARG A 212 4.36 -1.15 22.26
N TYR A 213 3.06 -1.36 22.40
CA TYR A 213 2.50 -2.15 23.49
C TYR A 213 2.16 -3.56 23.02
N GLY A 214 2.45 -4.55 23.85
CA GLY A 214 2.41 -5.95 23.50
C GLY A 214 3.44 -6.34 22.44
N THR A 215 3.25 -7.53 21.88
CA THR A 215 4.11 -8.15 20.87
C THR A 215 3.88 -7.58 19.46
N SER A 216 2.68 -7.05 19.20
CA SER A 216 2.23 -6.65 17.84
C SER A 216 1.54 -5.27 17.80
N GLY A 217 1.62 -4.52 18.90
CA GLY A 217 0.81 -3.33 19.12
C GLY A 217 -0.55 -3.66 19.75
N SER A 218 -1.18 -2.66 20.33
CA SER A 218 -2.45 -2.74 21.08
C SER A 218 -3.59 -1.97 20.42
N TYR A 219 -3.40 -1.48 19.18
CA TYR A 219 -4.27 -0.46 18.58
C TYR A 219 -4.32 0.82 19.43
N MET A 220 -3.24 1.08 20.20
CA MET A 220 -3.19 2.12 21.22
C MET A 220 -4.38 2.09 22.18
N GLN A 221 -4.92 0.91 22.48
CA GLN A 221 -6.01 0.74 23.43
C GLN A 221 -5.47 0.55 24.85
N LEU A 222 -4.36 -0.18 24.99
CA LEU A 222 -3.77 -0.55 26.27
C LEU A 222 -2.26 -0.43 26.24
N ASP A 223 -1.67 -0.07 27.38
CA ASP A 223 -0.24 -0.23 27.56
C ASP A 223 0.12 -1.67 27.98
N ASN A 224 1.43 -1.94 28.13
CA ASN A 224 1.91 -3.26 28.55
C ASN A 224 1.41 -3.70 29.93
N SER A 225 0.93 -2.78 30.75
CA SER A 225 0.36 -3.05 32.07
C SER A 225 -1.15 -3.33 32.02
N GLY A 226 -1.76 -3.32 30.83
CA GLY A 226 -3.20 -3.46 30.67
C GLY A 226 -4.00 -2.20 31.02
N LEU A 227 -3.33 -1.05 31.19
CA LEU A 227 -4.03 0.20 31.47
C LEU A 227 -4.48 0.86 30.16
N GLU A 228 -5.72 1.34 30.14
CA GLU A 228 -6.29 2.02 28.98
C GLU A 228 -5.50 3.27 28.57
N LEU A 229 -5.33 3.42 27.25
CA LEU A 229 -4.63 4.53 26.62
C LEU A 229 -5.56 5.56 25.99
N ASN A 230 -6.84 5.23 25.75
CA ASN A 230 -7.79 6.10 25.07
C ASN A 230 -7.82 7.52 25.64
N SER A 231 -8.07 7.63 26.95
CA SER A 231 -8.08 8.92 27.64
C SER A 231 -6.74 9.63 27.57
N ALA A 232 -5.62 8.89 27.66
CA ALA A 232 -4.29 9.49 27.62
C ALA A 232 -3.96 10.07 26.23
N VAL A 233 -4.28 9.35 25.16
CA VAL A 233 -4.07 9.81 23.77
C VAL A 233 -4.98 11.00 23.47
N ALA A 234 -6.27 10.90 23.78
CA ALA A 234 -7.22 11.99 23.57
C ALA A 234 -6.81 13.27 24.30
N LEU A 235 -6.42 13.16 25.59
CA LEU A 235 -5.91 14.29 26.38
C LEU A 235 -4.64 14.90 25.78
N GLU A 236 -3.71 14.08 25.27
CA GLU A 236 -2.48 14.59 24.69
C GLU A 236 -2.73 15.30 23.35
N ILE A 237 -3.62 14.78 22.49
CA ILE A 237 -4.07 15.44 21.26
C ILE A 237 -4.68 16.81 21.59
N GLU A 238 -5.63 16.83 22.53
CA GLU A 238 -6.33 18.07 22.91
C GLU A 238 -5.37 19.09 23.55
N LYS A 239 -4.44 18.63 24.37
CA LYS A 239 -3.40 19.47 24.97
C LYS A 239 -2.49 20.09 23.92
N ILE A 240 -2.08 19.34 22.88
CA ILE A 240 -1.29 19.86 21.77
C ILE A 240 -2.11 20.90 20.99
N ARG A 241 -3.36 20.57 20.63
CA ARG A 241 -4.27 21.48 19.92
C ARG A 241 -4.46 22.80 20.66
N ARG A 242 -4.85 22.75 21.94
CA ARG A 242 -5.07 23.94 22.79
C ARG A 242 -3.81 24.77 22.97
N ARG A 243 -2.66 24.12 23.19
CA ARG A 243 -1.37 24.83 23.35
C ARG A 243 -1.05 25.74 22.16
N HIS A 244 -1.40 25.30 20.95
CA HIS A 244 -1.09 26.05 19.73
C HIS A 244 -2.30 26.80 19.15
N GLY A 245 -3.47 26.72 19.78
CA GLY A 245 -4.68 27.43 19.33
C GLY A 245 -5.17 26.99 17.94
N VAL A 246 -4.90 25.76 17.53
CA VAL A 246 -5.29 25.24 16.21
C VAL A 246 -6.76 24.81 16.24
N GLN A 247 -7.52 25.26 15.23
CA GLN A 247 -8.94 24.90 15.05
C GLN A 247 -9.09 23.49 14.50
N GLU A 248 -10.23 22.84 14.76
CA GLU A 248 -10.49 21.46 14.33
C GLU A 248 -10.47 21.30 12.82
N SER A 249 -11.05 22.25 12.08
CA SER A 249 -10.96 22.33 10.61
C SER A 249 -9.53 22.44 10.05
N GLN A 250 -8.54 22.75 10.90
CA GLN A 250 -7.11 22.78 10.57
C GLN A 250 -6.36 21.55 11.09
N MET A 251 -7.08 20.48 11.43
CA MET A 251 -6.53 19.20 11.85
C MET A 251 -6.76 18.12 10.78
N MET A 252 -5.80 17.20 10.69
CA MET A 252 -5.93 15.97 9.90
C MET A 252 -5.52 14.76 10.73
N PHE A 253 -6.32 13.69 10.63
CA PHE A 253 -6.01 12.37 11.16
C PHE A 253 -5.65 11.44 10.01
N TYR A 254 -4.51 10.77 10.12
CA TYR A 254 -4.03 9.87 9.08
C TYR A 254 -3.54 8.54 9.63
N GLY A 255 -3.90 7.47 8.93
CA GLY A 255 -3.33 6.15 9.17
C GLY A 255 -3.54 5.18 8.01
N ALA A 256 -2.81 4.08 8.07
CA ALA A 256 -2.98 2.94 7.16
C ALA A 256 -3.07 1.64 7.96
N SER A 257 -3.88 0.68 7.50
CA SER A 257 -4.08 -0.60 8.19
C SER A 257 -4.53 -0.37 9.65
N LYS A 258 -3.84 -0.95 10.63
CA LYS A 258 -4.00 -0.66 12.07
C LYS A 258 -4.06 0.83 12.37
N GLY A 259 -3.15 1.63 11.79
CA GLY A 259 -3.08 3.06 12.04
C GLY A 259 -4.34 3.79 11.58
N ALA A 260 -5.01 3.32 10.52
CA ALA A 260 -6.25 3.91 10.04
C ALA A 260 -7.41 3.62 11.01
N SER A 261 -7.47 2.41 11.58
CA SER A 261 -8.44 2.09 12.64
C SER A 261 -8.24 2.96 13.88
N ILE A 262 -6.98 3.18 14.28
CA ILE A 262 -6.63 4.09 15.38
C ILE A 262 -7.05 5.54 15.05
N ALA A 263 -6.78 6.00 13.83
CA ALA A 263 -7.14 7.34 13.37
C ALA A 263 -8.66 7.58 13.45
N ILE A 264 -9.47 6.59 13.03
CA ILE A 264 -10.93 6.62 13.12
C ILE A 264 -11.38 6.80 14.57
N VAL A 265 -10.82 6.02 15.51
CA VAL A 265 -11.21 6.10 16.93
C VAL A 265 -10.86 7.47 17.52
N TYR A 266 -9.63 7.94 17.33
CA TYR A 266 -9.17 9.17 17.97
C TYR A 266 -9.63 10.47 17.29
N SER A 267 -10.21 10.39 16.09
CA SER A 267 -10.85 11.54 15.44
C SER A 267 -12.28 11.79 15.91
N GLU A 268 -12.88 10.90 16.72
CA GLU A 268 -14.28 11.01 17.18
C GLU A 268 -14.64 12.40 17.71
N PRO A 269 -13.84 13.00 18.62
CA PRO A 269 -14.18 14.30 19.22
C PRO A 269 -14.02 15.50 18.28
N TYR A 270 -13.51 15.30 17.05
CA TYR A 270 -13.11 16.38 16.15
C TYR A 270 -13.87 16.28 14.80
N PRO A 271 -15.17 16.61 14.75
CA PRO A 271 -16.00 16.45 13.56
C PRO A 271 -15.57 17.28 12.35
N GLU A 272 -14.91 18.43 12.56
CA GLU A 272 -14.41 19.26 11.45
C GLU A 272 -13.04 18.79 10.91
N ALA A 273 -12.35 17.89 11.61
CA ALA A 273 -11.04 17.42 11.19
C ALA A 273 -11.14 16.53 9.95
N LYS A 274 -10.16 16.66 9.05
CA LYS A 274 -10.07 15.80 7.87
C LYS A 274 -9.55 14.41 8.25
N LEU A 275 -10.23 13.36 7.80
CA LEU A 275 -9.82 11.98 8.01
C LEU A 275 -9.26 11.38 6.71
N VAL A 276 -8.04 10.85 6.75
CA VAL A 276 -7.41 10.15 5.62
C VAL A 276 -7.07 8.74 6.06
N VAL A 277 -7.74 7.74 5.50
CA VAL A 277 -7.62 6.34 5.91
C VAL A 277 -7.29 5.44 4.73
N SER A 278 -6.32 4.56 4.91
CA SER A 278 -5.96 3.54 3.91
C SER A 278 -6.11 2.15 4.49
N THR A 279 -6.97 1.33 3.85
CA THR A 279 -7.29 -0.05 4.25
C THR A 279 -7.48 -0.24 5.77
N PRO A 280 -8.35 0.57 6.43
CA PRO A 280 -8.60 0.39 7.85
C PRO A 280 -9.13 -1.00 8.15
N GLN A 281 -8.70 -1.57 9.28
CA GLN A 281 -9.27 -2.81 9.81
C GLN A 281 -10.53 -2.46 10.58
N LEU A 282 -11.68 -2.61 9.94
CA LEU A 282 -12.93 -2.03 10.41
C LEU A 282 -13.65 -2.83 11.50
N HIS A 283 -13.47 -4.16 11.50
CA HIS A 283 -14.06 -5.05 12.50
C HIS A 283 -12.95 -5.64 13.37
N LEU A 284 -12.61 -4.95 14.47
CA LEU A 284 -11.50 -5.38 15.33
C LEU A 284 -11.79 -6.72 16.00
N GLY A 285 -13.03 -7.01 16.40
CA GLY A 285 -13.40 -8.32 16.97
C GLY A 285 -12.99 -9.51 16.08
N TYR A 286 -13.45 -9.53 14.81
CA TYR A 286 -13.06 -10.50 13.81
C TYR A 286 -11.55 -10.48 13.54
N TYR A 287 -10.97 -9.29 13.34
CA TYR A 287 -9.56 -9.19 13.01
C TYR A 287 -8.65 -9.74 14.12
N LEU A 288 -9.03 -9.52 15.38
CA LEU A 288 -8.30 -9.96 16.57
C LEU A 288 -8.58 -11.41 16.97
N ASP A 289 -9.52 -12.09 16.30
CA ASP A 289 -9.73 -13.53 16.49
C ASP A 289 -8.72 -14.38 15.70
N LYS A 290 -7.94 -13.77 14.80
CA LYS A 290 -6.84 -14.45 14.11
C LYS A 290 -5.85 -15.04 15.13
N PRO A 291 -5.22 -16.21 14.88
CA PRO A 291 -4.41 -16.93 15.87
C PRO A 291 -3.33 -16.08 16.55
N HIS A 292 -2.72 -15.16 15.80
CA HIS A 292 -1.69 -14.23 16.26
C HIS A 292 -2.20 -13.11 17.19
N PHE A 293 -3.50 -12.84 17.23
CA PHE A 293 -4.09 -11.86 18.15
C PHE A 293 -4.89 -12.52 19.27
N ARG A 294 -5.60 -13.62 18.96
CA ARG A 294 -6.43 -14.35 19.91
C ARG A 294 -5.64 -14.80 21.13
N ASN A 295 -4.42 -15.29 20.91
CA ASN A 295 -3.55 -15.77 21.97
C ASN A 295 -2.79 -14.64 22.70
N ASN A 296 -2.98 -13.38 22.28
CA ASN A 296 -2.25 -12.19 22.74
C ASN A 296 -3.21 -11.11 23.30
N LEU A 297 -3.73 -10.22 22.45
CA LEU A 297 -4.53 -9.05 22.83
C LEU A 297 -5.97 -9.40 23.23
N ALA A 298 -6.58 -10.39 22.58
CA ALA A 298 -8.01 -10.69 22.74
C ALA A 298 -8.37 -11.20 24.14
N LYS A 299 -7.40 -11.75 24.89
CA LYS A 299 -7.60 -12.24 26.26
C LYS A 299 -8.06 -11.17 27.25
N THR A 300 -7.81 -9.90 26.94
CA THR A 300 -8.20 -8.79 27.81
C THR A 300 -9.70 -8.44 27.71
N GLY A 301 -10.43 -8.95 26.71
CA GLY A 301 -11.84 -8.61 26.45
C GLY A 301 -12.09 -7.16 26.01
N LEU A 302 -11.12 -6.27 26.21
CA LEU A 302 -11.22 -4.82 25.97
C LEU A 302 -11.36 -4.47 24.49
N ALA A 303 -10.77 -5.26 23.59
CA ALA A 303 -10.90 -4.99 22.16
C ALA A 303 -12.35 -5.18 21.63
N ILE A 304 -13.20 -5.87 22.39
CA ILE A 304 -14.63 -6.08 22.07
C ILE A 304 -15.49 -4.94 22.64
N THR A 305 -15.08 -4.33 23.74
CA THR A 305 -15.88 -3.29 24.44
C THR A 305 -15.64 -1.88 23.94
N LEU A 306 -14.57 -1.66 23.17
CA LEU A 306 -14.25 -0.36 22.61
C LEU A 306 -15.06 -0.03 21.35
N PRO A 307 -15.33 1.27 21.06
CA PRO A 307 -15.99 1.70 19.83
C PRO A 307 -15.33 1.09 18.60
N GLN A 308 -16.14 0.37 17.81
CA GLN A 308 -15.63 -0.32 16.64
C GLN A 308 -15.45 0.69 15.48
N PRO A 309 -14.33 0.65 14.73
CA PRO A 309 -14.07 1.59 13.67
C PRO A 309 -15.18 1.63 12.60
N HIS A 310 -15.81 0.50 12.26
CA HIS A 310 -16.93 0.49 11.32
C HIS A 310 -18.14 1.29 11.81
N SER A 311 -18.48 1.21 13.11
CA SER A 311 -19.62 1.92 13.69
C SER A 311 -19.37 3.42 13.67
N LEU A 312 -18.18 3.84 14.10
CA LEU A 312 -17.75 5.23 14.08
C LEU A 312 -17.73 5.79 12.66
N LEU A 313 -17.21 5.03 11.68
CA LEU A 313 -17.16 5.53 10.30
C LEU A 313 -18.56 5.72 9.72
N ARG A 314 -19.51 4.83 10.00
CA ARG A 314 -20.92 5.03 9.59
C ARG A 314 -21.49 6.31 10.18
N GLN A 315 -21.22 6.58 11.45
CA GLN A 315 -21.62 7.82 12.10
C GLN A 315 -20.96 9.04 11.42
N TYR A 316 -19.64 9.03 11.20
CA TYR A 316 -18.92 10.16 10.58
C TYR A 316 -19.45 10.50 9.19
N VAL A 317 -19.84 9.48 8.44
CA VAL A 317 -20.43 9.64 7.11
C VAL A 317 -21.82 10.25 7.19
N GLN A 318 -22.64 9.88 8.18
CA GLN A 318 -23.95 10.51 8.43
C GLN A 318 -23.81 11.98 8.86
N GLU A 319 -22.76 12.30 9.60
CA GLU A 319 -22.41 13.66 10.00
C GLU A 319 -21.83 14.51 8.85
N GLY A 320 -21.52 13.89 7.70
CA GLY A 320 -20.97 14.58 6.54
C GLY A 320 -19.51 15.01 6.71
N ARG A 321 -18.73 14.32 7.55
CA ARG A 321 -17.31 14.62 7.77
C ARG A 321 -16.49 14.47 6.49
N ALA A 322 -15.37 15.17 6.41
CA ALA A 322 -14.42 15.09 5.29
C ALA A 322 -13.53 13.84 5.41
N ILE A 323 -13.78 12.83 4.57
CA ILE A 323 -13.13 11.51 4.63
C ILE A 323 -12.54 11.13 3.27
N GLU A 324 -11.24 10.85 3.24
CA GLU A 324 -10.55 10.27 2.09
C GLU A 324 -10.26 8.80 2.40
N TYR A 325 -10.93 7.87 1.72
CA TYR A 325 -10.87 6.44 2.00
C TYR A 325 -10.20 5.68 0.84
N PHE A 326 -9.05 5.07 1.09
CA PHE A 326 -8.35 4.19 0.16
C PHE A 326 -8.62 2.72 0.48
N TYR A 327 -9.03 1.93 -0.51
CA TYR A 327 -9.41 0.52 -0.31
C TYR A 327 -9.07 -0.35 -1.52
N SER A 328 -9.13 -1.67 -1.31
CA SER A 328 -9.09 -2.67 -2.38
C SER A 328 -10.26 -3.64 -2.21
N SER A 329 -10.92 -3.98 -3.31
CA SER A 329 -11.99 -4.99 -3.32
C SER A 329 -11.49 -6.41 -3.05
N SER A 330 -10.18 -6.67 -3.12
CA SER A 330 -9.61 -7.97 -2.74
C SER A 330 -9.19 -8.02 -1.27
N ASP A 331 -9.47 -6.96 -0.49
CA ASP A 331 -9.14 -6.83 0.93
C ASP A 331 -10.43 -6.67 1.75
N GLU A 332 -11.41 -7.53 1.47
CA GLU A 332 -12.72 -7.53 2.13
C GLU A 332 -12.62 -7.78 3.64
N ASP A 333 -11.65 -8.58 4.09
CA ASP A 333 -11.38 -8.83 5.50
C ASP A 333 -11.13 -7.53 6.30
N SER A 334 -10.49 -6.53 5.66
CA SER A 334 -10.20 -5.25 6.29
C SER A 334 -11.36 -4.27 6.07
N ASN A 335 -11.85 -4.17 4.82
CA ASN A 335 -12.80 -3.15 4.40
C ASN A 335 -14.27 -3.49 4.69
N TYR A 336 -14.60 -4.73 5.06
CA TYR A 336 -15.93 -5.18 5.48
C TYR A 336 -17.06 -4.76 4.51
N SER A 337 -16.77 -4.75 3.20
CA SER A 337 -17.59 -4.20 2.11
C SER A 337 -18.15 -2.78 2.34
N LEU A 338 -17.67 -2.07 3.36
CA LEU A 338 -18.20 -0.79 3.78
C LEU A 338 -18.00 0.30 2.71
N PRO A 339 -16.83 0.43 2.05
CA PRO A 339 -16.64 1.45 1.01
C PRO A 339 -17.71 1.43 -0.08
N GLU A 340 -18.18 0.24 -0.49
CA GLU A 340 -19.24 0.13 -1.49
C GLU A 340 -20.57 0.71 -0.99
N GLN A 341 -20.87 0.54 0.30
CA GLN A 341 -22.07 1.10 0.95
C GLN A 341 -21.97 2.60 1.19
N LEU A 342 -20.75 3.16 1.32
CA LEU A 342 -20.53 4.59 1.55
C LEU A 342 -20.66 5.44 0.27
N PHE A 343 -20.73 4.80 -0.90
CA PHE A 343 -20.80 5.55 -2.16
C PHE A 343 -22.14 6.29 -2.33
N GLY A 344 -22.05 7.61 -2.36
CA GLY A 344 -23.20 8.52 -2.44
C GLY A 344 -23.45 9.34 -1.17
N TYR A 345 -22.67 9.14 -0.10
CA TYR A 345 -22.72 9.98 1.10
C TYR A 345 -21.74 11.17 1.04
N LYS A 346 -22.26 12.38 1.30
CA LYS A 346 -21.48 13.63 1.24
C LYS A 346 -20.27 13.60 2.17
N GLY A 347 -19.21 14.31 1.78
CA GLY A 347 -17.97 14.42 2.56
C GLY A 347 -17.01 13.25 2.36
N VAL A 348 -17.43 12.18 1.68
CA VAL A 348 -16.59 10.99 1.41
C VAL A 348 -16.00 11.04 0.01
N SER A 349 -14.72 10.71 -0.11
CA SER A 349 -14.03 10.43 -1.36
C SER A 349 -13.46 9.03 -1.28
N LEU A 350 -13.86 8.15 -2.20
CA LEU A 350 -13.41 6.77 -2.24
C LEU A 350 -12.32 6.59 -3.30
N TYR A 351 -11.27 5.85 -2.98
CA TYR A 351 -10.17 5.52 -3.88
C TYR A 351 -10.01 4.00 -3.92
N ARG A 352 -10.52 3.40 -4.99
CA ARG A 352 -10.44 1.96 -5.25
C ARG A 352 -9.10 1.67 -5.93
N ILE A 353 -8.27 0.88 -5.27
CA ILE A 353 -6.92 0.54 -5.68
C ILE A 353 -6.83 -0.95 -5.98
N ASP A 354 -6.14 -1.34 -7.04
CA ASP A 354 -5.93 -2.76 -7.35
C ASP A 354 -4.76 -3.34 -6.55
N GLY A 355 -4.92 -4.55 -6.04
CA GLY A 355 -3.87 -5.28 -5.33
C GLY A 355 -4.22 -5.63 -3.90
N SER A 356 -3.25 -6.24 -3.20
CA SER A 356 -3.43 -6.71 -1.84
C SER A 356 -3.46 -5.57 -0.81
N HIS A 357 -3.82 -5.88 0.43
CA HIS A 357 -3.83 -4.93 1.56
C HIS A 357 -2.57 -4.06 1.64
N GLY A 358 -1.38 -4.65 1.49
CA GLY A 358 -0.10 -3.95 1.57
C GLY A 358 0.27 -3.16 0.31
N ASP A 359 -0.42 -3.40 -0.81
CA ASP A 359 -0.17 -2.71 -2.08
C ASP A 359 -0.89 -1.38 -2.16
N VAL A 360 -2.05 -1.25 -1.49
CA VAL A 360 -2.89 -0.05 -1.55
C VAL A 360 -2.07 1.19 -1.20
N ALA A 361 -1.47 1.23 -0.01
CA ALA A 361 -0.68 2.36 0.45
C ALA A 361 0.52 2.68 -0.47
N LYS A 362 1.16 1.65 -1.05
CA LYS A 362 2.30 1.84 -1.96
C LYS A 362 1.83 2.48 -3.27
N LYS A 363 0.83 1.89 -3.92
CA LYS A 363 0.29 2.36 -5.20
C LYS A 363 -0.37 3.73 -5.08
N CYS A 364 -1.01 4.06 -3.96
CA CYS A 364 -1.66 5.35 -3.77
C CYS A 364 -0.74 6.45 -3.18
N THR A 365 0.57 6.20 -3.00
CA THR A 365 1.51 7.15 -2.36
C THR A 365 1.43 8.57 -2.94
N PHE A 366 1.38 8.72 -4.26
CA PHE A 366 1.30 10.05 -4.90
C PHE A 366 -0.03 10.74 -4.61
N THR A 367 -1.13 10.01 -4.63
CA THR A 367 -2.46 10.52 -4.26
C THR A 367 -2.51 10.93 -2.79
N LEU A 368 -1.94 10.14 -1.89
CA LEU A 368 -1.86 10.47 -0.47
C LEU A 368 -1.06 11.77 -0.25
N LEU A 369 0.13 11.88 -0.87
CA LEU A 369 0.95 13.09 -0.77
C LEU A 369 0.24 14.30 -1.37
N ASN A 370 -0.48 14.14 -2.48
CA ASN A 370 -1.29 15.17 -3.09
C ASN A 370 -2.35 15.70 -2.12
N ILE A 371 -3.16 14.82 -1.55
CA ILE A 371 -4.22 15.16 -0.59
C ILE A 371 -3.65 15.90 0.61
N ILE A 372 -2.51 15.44 1.13
CA ILE A 372 -1.87 16.07 2.28
C ILE A 372 -1.32 17.44 1.89
N ARG A 373 -0.65 17.60 0.74
CA ARG A 373 -0.18 18.91 0.27
C ARG A 373 -1.32 19.88 0.02
N ASN A 374 -2.44 19.42 -0.51
CA ASN A 374 -3.65 20.25 -0.69
C ASN A 374 -4.32 20.61 0.64
N PHE A 375 -4.11 19.81 1.68
CA PHE A 375 -4.46 20.21 3.04
C PHE A 375 -3.47 21.25 3.60
N LEU A 376 -2.18 21.19 3.25
CA LEU A 376 -1.15 22.12 3.72
C LEU A 376 -1.24 23.49 3.03
N SER A 377 -1.51 23.52 1.73
CA SER A 377 -1.57 24.71 0.87
C SER A 377 -2.64 24.56 -0.22
N VAL A 378 -2.98 25.63 -0.93
CA VAL A 378 -3.87 25.55 -2.10
C VAL A 378 -3.16 24.75 -3.19
N GLY A 379 -3.78 23.66 -3.64
CA GLY A 379 -3.29 22.85 -4.74
C GLY A 379 -3.40 23.55 -6.09
N GLU A 380 -2.57 23.13 -7.05
CA GLU A 380 -2.69 23.56 -8.44
C GLU A 380 -3.59 22.59 -9.21
N GLU A 381 -4.55 23.11 -9.95
CA GLU A 381 -5.35 22.32 -10.90
C GLU A 381 -4.88 22.61 -12.32
N LYS A 382 -4.56 21.55 -13.08
CA LYS A 382 -4.15 21.62 -14.48
C LYS A 382 -5.08 20.80 -15.34
N TYR A 383 -5.29 21.24 -16.56
CA TYR A 383 -6.17 20.57 -17.52
C TYR A 383 -5.36 19.80 -18.57
N VAL A 384 -5.81 18.60 -18.92
CA VAL A 384 -5.25 17.78 -20.01
C VAL A 384 -6.37 17.28 -20.92
N LYS A 385 -6.01 16.86 -22.13
CA LYS A 385 -7.00 16.27 -23.04
C LYS A 385 -7.01 14.75 -22.91
N CYS A 386 -8.18 14.15 -22.68
CA CYS A 386 -8.39 12.73 -22.93
C CYS A 386 -8.79 12.57 -24.40
N LYS A 387 -7.88 12.05 -25.26
CA LYS A 387 -8.16 11.97 -26.70
C LYS A 387 -9.11 10.84 -27.08
N GLN A 388 -9.14 9.78 -26.29
CA GLN A 388 -9.91 8.58 -26.61
C GLN A 388 -10.22 7.77 -25.36
N ILE A 389 -11.41 7.20 -25.33
CA ILE A 389 -11.87 6.27 -24.30
C ILE A 389 -12.53 5.09 -25.00
N ARG A 390 -12.12 3.88 -24.61
CA ARG A 390 -12.68 2.63 -25.11
C ARG A 390 -13.23 1.85 -23.94
N LYS A 391 -14.47 1.40 -24.09
CA LYS A 391 -15.14 0.49 -23.17
C LYS A 391 -15.04 -0.92 -23.75
N TYR A 392 -14.78 -1.89 -22.88
CA TYR A 392 -14.75 -3.31 -23.22
C TYR A 392 -15.70 -4.02 -22.29
N ASP A 393 -16.86 -4.41 -22.81
CA ASP A 393 -17.84 -5.15 -22.03
C ASP A 393 -17.40 -6.62 -21.87
N ARG A 394 -17.48 -7.09 -20.64
CA ARG A 394 -17.20 -8.46 -20.21
C ARG A 394 -18.45 -9.01 -19.54
N GLN A 395 -18.49 -10.34 -19.37
CA GLN A 395 -19.66 -11.02 -18.78
C GLN A 395 -20.10 -10.43 -17.43
N ILE A 396 -19.14 -10.02 -16.59
CA ILE A 396 -19.41 -9.56 -15.22
C ILE A 396 -19.22 -8.04 -15.04
N GLY A 397 -18.81 -7.30 -16.07
CA GLY A 397 -18.55 -5.87 -15.95
C GLY A 397 -17.85 -5.24 -17.15
N SER A 398 -17.49 -3.96 -17.05
CA SER A 398 -16.82 -3.21 -18.11
C SER A 398 -15.39 -2.81 -17.72
N GLN A 399 -14.47 -2.93 -18.68
CA GLN A 399 -13.11 -2.38 -18.58
C GLN A 399 -12.98 -1.14 -19.46
N TYR A 400 -12.12 -0.20 -19.06
CA TYR A 400 -11.87 1.03 -19.78
C TYR A 400 -10.40 1.14 -20.16
N GLN A 401 -10.15 1.63 -21.38
CA GLN A 401 -8.85 2.10 -21.84
C GLN A 401 -8.97 3.58 -22.19
N LEU A 402 -8.02 4.39 -21.72
CA LEU A 402 -8.02 5.83 -21.87
C LEU A 402 -6.69 6.30 -22.46
N ARG A 403 -6.77 7.21 -23.43
CA ARG A 403 -5.62 7.90 -24.02
C ARG A 403 -5.53 9.31 -23.46
N VAL A 404 -4.77 9.49 -22.39
CA VAL A 404 -4.55 10.79 -21.77
C VAL A 404 -3.28 11.40 -22.35
N VAL A 405 -3.43 12.51 -23.07
CA VAL A 405 -2.29 13.22 -23.66
C VAL A 405 -2.02 14.45 -22.80
N SER A 406 -1.08 14.33 -21.88
CA SER A 406 -0.53 15.50 -21.17
C SER A 406 0.50 16.20 -22.08
N PRO A 407 0.59 17.54 -22.05
CA PRO A 407 1.65 18.29 -22.73
C PRO A 407 3.08 17.84 -22.33
N GLU A 408 3.19 17.19 -21.17
CA GLU A 408 4.37 16.51 -20.64
C GLU A 408 4.19 14.98 -20.79
N GLU A 409 4.37 14.42 -22.01
CA GLU A 409 3.96 13.04 -22.39
C GLU A 409 4.59 11.87 -21.60
N ALA A 410 5.41 12.13 -20.59
CA ALA A 410 5.77 11.13 -19.57
C ALA A 410 6.18 11.83 -18.29
N ASN A 411 5.22 12.15 -17.41
CA ASN A 411 5.55 12.51 -16.04
C ASN A 411 5.46 11.24 -15.16
N PRO A 412 6.54 10.43 -15.03
CA PRO A 412 6.56 9.25 -14.18
C PRO A 412 6.34 9.71 -12.74
N GLY A 413 5.13 9.54 -12.22
CA GLY A 413 4.80 10.23 -10.97
C GLY A 413 3.34 10.53 -10.70
N THR A 414 2.41 10.08 -11.55
CA THR A 414 0.99 10.46 -11.46
C THR A 414 0.13 9.22 -11.29
N ASN A 415 -0.70 9.21 -10.25
CA ASN A 415 -1.77 8.24 -10.10
C ASN A 415 -3.00 8.73 -10.85
N TRP A 416 -3.35 8.05 -11.94
CA TRP A 416 -4.52 8.36 -12.74
C TRP A 416 -5.72 7.56 -12.26
N TYR A 417 -6.90 8.19 -12.30
CA TYR A 417 -8.15 7.61 -11.87
C TYR A 417 -9.25 7.90 -12.88
N LEU A 418 -10.09 6.90 -13.12
CA LEU A 418 -11.41 7.08 -13.71
C LEU A 418 -12.39 7.41 -12.58
N VAL A 419 -13.13 8.52 -12.71
CA VAL A 419 -14.00 9.01 -11.63
C VAL A 419 -15.46 8.76 -11.94
N GLU A 420 -16.09 8.07 -11.01
CA GLU A 420 -17.53 7.88 -10.92
C GLU A 420 -18.10 8.88 -9.91
N LYS A 421 -19.20 9.57 -10.26
CA LYS A 421 -19.89 10.52 -9.36
C LYS A 421 -21.32 10.11 -9.10
N LYS A 422 -21.74 10.15 -7.83
CA LYS A 422 -23.12 9.92 -7.39
C LYS A 422 -23.47 10.91 -6.28
N ASN A 423 -24.53 11.71 -6.42
CA ASN A 423 -24.96 12.69 -5.41
C ASN A 423 -23.84 13.65 -4.92
N GLY A 424 -22.92 14.05 -5.83
CA GLY A 424 -21.79 14.92 -5.50
C GLY A 424 -20.60 14.22 -4.84
N VAL A 425 -20.64 12.89 -4.72
CA VAL A 425 -19.62 12.04 -4.09
C VAL A 425 -18.80 11.35 -5.16
N THR A 426 -17.48 11.30 -4.98
CA THR A 426 -16.56 10.71 -5.95
C THR A 426 -16.06 9.34 -5.52
N ARG A 427 -16.10 8.38 -6.45
CA ARG A 427 -15.34 7.14 -6.39
C ARG A 427 -14.30 7.16 -7.51
N ASN A 428 -13.04 7.03 -7.11
CA ASN A 428 -11.88 7.12 -7.98
C ASN A 428 -11.34 5.70 -8.18
N HIS A 429 -11.45 5.17 -9.40
CA HIS A 429 -10.95 3.85 -9.79
C HIS A 429 -9.54 3.99 -10.35
N ILE A 430 -8.53 3.42 -9.69
CA ILE A 430 -7.15 3.60 -10.15
C ILE A 430 -6.95 2.99 -11.54
N LEU A 431 -6.22 3.71 -12.38
CA LEU A 431 -5.85 3.27 -13.71
C LEU A 431 -4.42 2.75 -13.71
N THR A 432 -4.24 1.54 -14.21
CA THR A 432 -2.93 0.96 -14.47
C THR A 432 -2.31 1.66 -15.67
N GLN A 433 -1.01 1.96 -15.58
CA GLN A 433 -0.22 2.47 -16.68
C GLN A 433 0.35 1.31 -17.50
N GLY A 434 0.13 1.33 -18.81
CA GLY A 434 0.75 0.38 -19.74
C GLY A 434 2.20 0.73 -20.06
N SER A 435 2.82 -0.08 -20.93
CA SER A 435 4.15 0.22 -21.50
C SER A 435 4.19 1.54 -22.26
N ILE A 436 3.04 1.99 -22.77
CA ILE A 436 2.86 3.27 -23.47
C ILE A 436 2.37 4.31 -22.46
N PRO A 437 3.16 5.36 -22.14
CA PRO A 437 2.86 6.31 -21.06
C PRO A 437 1.52 7.04 -21.17
N PHE A 438 1.01 7.33 -22.37
CA PHE A 438 -0.28 8.01 -22.55
C PHE A 438 -1.48 7.05 -22.47
N LEU A 439 -1.27 5.73 -22.46
CA LEU A 439 -2.34 4.75 -22.32
C LEU A 439 -2.52 4.34 -20.85
N LYS A 440 -3.77 4.41 -20.41
CA LYS A 440 -4.24 4.04 -19.07
C LYS A 440 -5.37 3.03 -19.20
N TYR A 441 -5.48 2.10 -18.26
CA TYR A 441 -6.58 1.13 -18.29
C TYR A 441 -7.02 0.72 -16.89
N THR A 442 -8.28 0.32 -16.75
CA THR A 442 -8.75 -0.39 -15.54
C THR A 442 -8.25 -1.83 -15.60
N SER A 443 -7.56 -2.32 -14.56
CA SER A 443 -7.23 -3.74 -14.47
C SER A 443 -8.47 -4.61 -14.28
N THR A 444 -8.36 -5.92 -14.45
CA THR A 444 -9.49 -6.85 -14.19
C THR A 444 -10.04 -6.70 -12.77
N ALA A 445 -9.19 -6.40 -11.80
CA ALA A 445 -9.59 -6.14 -10.41
C ALA A 445 -10.32 -4.80 -10.21
N GLN A 446 -10.28 -3.89 -11.20
CA GLN A 446 -10.94 -2.59 -11.22
C GLN A 446 -12.12 -2.53 -12.19
N MET A 447 -12.54 -3.68 -12.71
CA MET A 447 -13.71 -3.76 -13.57
C MET A 447 -14.93 -3.20 -12.85
N LEU A 448 -15.73 -2.42 -13.57
CA LEU A 448 -17.00 -1.87 -13.07
C LEU A 448 -18.07 -2.94 -13.31
N LEU A 449 -18.60 -3.53 -12.24
CA LEU A 449 -19.52 -4.65 -12.35
C LEU A 449 -20.89 -4.20 -12.89
N ASN A 450 -21.51 -5.04 -13.73
CA ASN A 450 -22.77 -4.73 -14.41
C ASN A 450 -23.99 -4.70 -13.45
N ASP A 451 -23.95 -5.51 -12.39
CA ASP A 451 -25.03 -5.75 -11.42
C ASP A 451 -24.99 -4.81 -10.22
N GLN A 452 -23.83 -4.23 -9.93
CA GLN A 452 -23.66 -3.15 -8.97
C GLN A 452 -24.16 -1.86 -9.58
N GLY A 453 -25.48 -1.76 -9.80
CA GLY A 453 -26.17 -0.65 -10.44
C GLY A 453 -25.40 0.66 -10.29
N THR A 454 -24.63 0.98 -11.33
CA THR A 454 -23.81 2.18 -11.41
C THR A 454 -24.76 3.35 -11.65
N ASN A 455 -25.54 3.69 -10.62
CA ASN A 455 -26.30 4.94 -10.61
C ASN A 455 -25.36 6.15 -10.57
N GLY A 456 -24.04 5.93 -10.44
CA GLY A 456 -23.04 6.96 -10.65
C GLY A 456 -22.68 7.07 -12.14
N SER A 457 -22.60 8.29 -12.64
CA SER A 457 -22.07 8.54 -13.97
C SER A 457 -20.54 8.56 -13.92
N LEU A 458 -19.89 7.93 -14.89
CA LEU A 458 -18.51 8.24 -15.19
C LEU A 458 -18.45 9.69 -15.66
N THR A 459 -17.68 10.53 -14.98
CA THR A 459 -17.69 11.98 -15.24
C THR A 459 -16.38 12.53 -15.77
N GLN A 460 -15.24 12.02 -15.27
CA GLN A 460 -13.93 12.63 -15.54
C GLN A 460 -12.80 11.61 -15.38
N VAL A 461 -11.63 11.96 -15.93
CA VAL A 461 -10.35 11.31 -15.61
C VAL A 461 -9.52 12.30 -14.82
N VAL A 462 -8.93 11.87 -13.71
CA VAL A 462 -8.11 12.75 -12.87
C VAL A 462 -6.75 12.13 -12.59
N GLY A 463 -5.72 12.96 -12.52
CA GLY A 463 -4.37 12.56 -12.16
C GLY A 463 -3.93 13.26 -10.87
N TYR A 464 -3.32 12.53 -9.94
CA TYR A 464 -2.74 13.12 -8.73
C TYR A 464 -1.24 12.93 -8.73
N GLN A 465 -0.50 14.05 -8.67
CA GLN A 465 0.94 14.05 -8.49
C GLN A 465 1.31 14.30 -7.03
N ALA A 466 2.45 13.75 -6.63
CA ALA A 466 2.91 13.85 -5.25
C ALA A 466 2.99 15.31 -4.78
N ASP A 467 3.39 16.25 -5.64
CA ASP A 467 3.65 17.67 -5.35
C ASP A 467 2.40 18.52 -5.04
N GLY A 468 1.20 17.94 -5.12
CA GLY A 468 -0.06 18.67 -4.92
C GLY A 468 -0.79 19.00 -6.22
N THR A 469 -0.16 18.81 -7.38
CA THR A 469 -0.80 19.06 -8.69
C THR A 469 -1.90 18.03 -8.96
N ARG A 470 -3.12 18.53 -9.23
CA ARG A 470 -4.26 17.74 -9.68
C ARG A 470 -4.47 17.99 -11.18
N TRP A 471 -4.40 16.93 -11.97
CA TRP A 471 -4.73 16.96 -13.39
C TRP A 471 -6.19 16.57 -13.59
N VAL A 472 -6.89 17.31 -14.43
CA VAL A 472 -8.28 17.02 -14.83
C VAL A 472 -8.30 16.86 -16.33
N ALA A 473 -8.75 15.70 -16.81
CA ALA A 473 -9.03 15.52 -18.22
C ALA A 473 -10.49 15.88 -18.54
N ASP A 474 -10.71 16.53 -19.69
CA ASP A 474 -12.02 17.00 -20.15
C ASP A 474 -13.14 15.95 -20.06
N ASN A 475 -14.38 16.42 -19.99
CA ASN A 475 -15.58 15.62 -19.71
C ASN A 475 -15.75 14.43 -20.66
N LEU A 476 -15.96 13.25 -20.07
CA LEU A 476 -16.16 11.99 -20.78
C LEU A 476 -17.34 12.05 -21.77
N HIS A 477 -18.34 12.89 -21.50
CA HIS A 477 -19.56 13.04 -22.30
C HIS A 477 -19.35 13.69 -23.68
N GLU A 478 -18.23 14.38 -23.91
CA GLU A 478 -17.94 15.01 -25.22
C GLU A 478 -17.23 14.07 -26.20
N HIS A 479 -16.87 12.88 -25.74
CA HIS A 479 -16.29 11.83 -26.57
C HIS A 479 -17.34 10.73 -26.77
N PRO A 480 -17.90 10.54 -27.98
CA PRO A 480 -18.78 9.40 -28.21
C PRO A 480 -18.00 8.13 -27.87
N GLU A 481 -18.56 7.30 -26.99
CA GLU A 481 -18.03 5.97 -26.73
C GLU A 481 -17.90 5.29 -28.09
N LEU A 482 -16.68 4.92 -28.48
CA LEU A 482 -16.47 4.07 -29.65
C LEU A 482 -16.87 2.66 -29.20
N ASP A 483 -18.16 2.39 -29.32
CA ASP A 483 -18.77 1.10 -29.02
C ASP A 483 -18.39 0.12 -30.14
N PHE A 484 -17.54 -0.85 -29.81
CA PHE A 484 -17.00 -1.81 -30.78
C PHE A 484 -17.97 -2.95 -31.10
N ASP A 485 -19.03 -3.14 -30.30
CA ASP A 485 -19.93 -4.30 -30.46
C ASP A 485 -20.77 -4.24 -31.75
N ASN A 486 -20.84 -3.09 -32.42
CA ASN A 486 -21.56 -2.94 -33.69
C ASN A 486 -20.70 -3.13 -34.96
N ALA A 487 -19.37 -3.32 -34.85
CA ALA A 487 -18.50 -3.45 -36.04
C ALA A 487 -18.35 -4.89 -36.57
N HIS A 488 -19.08 -5.86 -36.01
CA HIS A 488 -19.00 -7.28 -36.40
C HIS A 488 -20.09 -7.77 -37.37
N GLN A 489 -20.87 -6.89 -38.01
CA GLN A 489 -21.79 -7.32 -39.07
C GLN A 489 -21.10 -7.42 -40.44
N SER A 490 -20.72 -8.66 -40.76
CA SER A 490 -20.58 -9.30 -42.08
C SER A 490 -20.20 -8.43 -43.30
N ALA A 491 -18.97 -8.60 -43.78
CA ALA A 491 -18.64 -8.41 -45.20
C ALA A 491 -18.03 -9.69 -45.76
N THR A 492 -18.86 -10.49 -46.43
CA THR A 492 -18.42 -11.62 -47.26
C THR A 492 -17.97 -11.05 -48.61
N ILE A 493 -16.68 -11.08 -48.94
CA ILE A 493 -16.19 -10.66 -50.27
C ILE A 493 -15.17 -11.66 -50.81
N HIS A 494 -15.51 -12.23 -51.97
CA HIS A 494 -14.68 -13.15 -52.77
C HIS A 494 -13.65 -12.39 -53.62
N SER A 495 -12.48 -13.02 -53.80
CA SER A 495 -11.47 -12.85 -54.87
C SER A 495 -10.55 -11.61 -54.87
N VAL A 496 -9.24 -11.93 -54.93
CA VAL A 496 -8.04 -11.10 -55.21
C VAL A 496 -7.84 -9.88 -54.33
N ILE A 497 -7.02 -10.06 -53.29
CA ILE A 497 -6.58 -9.01 -52.36
C ILE A 497 -5.48 -8.16 -53.03
N SER A 498 -5.84 -6.97 -53.49
CA SER A 498 -4.92 -5.83 -53.58
C SER A 498 -5.21 -4.92 -52.39
N LEU A 499 -4.38 -5.00 -51.34
CA LEU A 499 -4.47 -4.13 -50.16
C LEU A 499 -3.78 -2.79 -50.47
N ALA A 500 -4.57 -1.76 -50.77
CA ALA A 500 -4.13 -0.39 -50.56
C ALA A 500 -4.19 -0.13 -49.04
N LEU A 501 -3.05 -0.19 -48.36
CA LEU A 501 -2.92 0.18 -46.95
C LEU A 501 -3.11 1.68 -46.81
N TYR A 502 -4.34 2.10 -46.48
CA TYR A 502 -4.53 3.33 -45.72
C TYR A 502 -3.90 3.14 -44.33
N GLU A 503 -3.53 4.24 -43.66
CA GLU A 503 -3.22 4.22 -42.22
C GLU A 503 -4.45 3.72 -41.43
N SER A 504 -4.67 2.41 -41.37
CA SER A 504 -5.72 1.78 -40.57
C SER A 504 -5.11 1.18 -39.31
N MET A 505 -5.57 1.64 -38.13
CA MET A 505 -5.19 1.14 -36.80
C MET A 505 -5.99 -0.09 -36.35
N ASP A 506 -6.52 -0.89 -37.27
CA ASP A 506 -7.28 -2.10 -36.93
C ASP A 506 -6.41 -3.35 -37.09
N SER A 507 -6.52 -4.28 -36.14
CA SER A 507 -5.96 -5.62 -36.28
C SER A 507 -6.70 -6.35 -37.40
N GLN A 508 -6.01 -6.71 -38.47
CA GLN A 508 -6.59 -7.53 -39.53
C GLN A 508 -6.34 -9.01 -39.22
N ASN A 509 -7.43 -9.78 -39.14
CA ASN A 509 -7.36 -11.24 -39.18
C ASN A 509 -7.16 -11.65 -40.63
N ILE A 510 -5.97 -12.16 -40.97
CA ILE A 510 -5.72 -12.70 -42.30
C ILE A 510 -5.84 -14.21 -42.19
N ARG A 511 -6.94 -14.75 -42.71
CA ARG A 511 -7.15 -16.19 -42.87
C ARG A 511 -6.69 -16.62 -44.26
N ILE A 512 -5.67 -17.45 -44.32
CA ILE A 512 -5.16 -18.00 -45.57
C ILE A 512 -5.65 -19.44 -45.69
N PHE A 513 -6.41 -19.73 -46.74
CA PHE A 513 -6.85 -21.08 -47.08
C PHE A 513 -5.94 -21.64 -48.18
N GLY A 514 -5.37 -22.81 -47.96
CA GLY A 514 -4.58 -23.55 -48.96
C GLY A 514 -5.13 -24.96 -49.17
N PRO A 515 -4.92 -25.59 -50.33
CA PRO A 515 -5.23 -27.00 -50.53
C PRO A 515 -4.31 -27.88 -49.66
N ASN A 516 -4.84 -29.05 -49.28
CA ASN A 516 -4.22 -29.97 -48.33
C ASN A 516 -2.75 -30.29 -48.67
N ASN A 517 -1.88 -30.15 -47.68
CA ASN A 517 -0.45 -30.48 -47.64
C ASN A 517 0.50 -29.47 -48.32
N PHE A 518 0.88 -28.44 -47.56
CA PHE A 518 2.18 -27.77 -47.71
C PHE A 518 2.91 -27.75 -46.37
N SER A 519 4.22 -27.93 -46.39
CA SER A 519 5.08 -27.84 -45.21
C SER A 519 5.47 -26.39 -44.87
N ASP A 520 5.33 -25.46 -45.82
CA ASP A 520 5.90 -24.12 -45.73
C ASP A 520 4.92 -23.06 -46.29
N PHE A 521 4.66 -22.00 -45.53
CA PHE A 521 3.94 -20.80 -46.02
C PHE A 521 4.90 -19.62 -46.11
N ILE A 522 4.72 -18.77 -47.13
CA ILE A 522 5.38 -17.46 -47.25
C ILE A 522 4.28 -16.40 -47.29
N VAL A 523 4.27 -15.52 -46.30
CA VAL A 523 3.36 -14.36 -46.27
C VAL A 523 4.16 -13.10 -46.56
N SER A 524 4.02 -12.58 -47.77
CA SER A 524 4.67 -11.32 -48.17
C SER A 524 3.76 -10.14 -47.83
N VAL A 525 4.15 -9.34 -46.84
CA VAL A 525 3.48 -8.06 -46.55
C VAL A 525 4.33 -6.94 -47.12
N PRO A 526 3.97 -6.33 -48.27
CA PRO A 526 4.71 -5.20 -48.80
C PRO A 526 4.48 -3.99 -47.89
N TYR A 527 5.56 -3.39 -47.39
CA TYR A 527 5.51 -2.14 -46.64
C TYR A 527 6.53 -1.15 -47.21
N VAL A 528 6.15 0.12 -47.32
CA VAL A 528 7.02 1.17 -47.86
C VAL A 528 7.79 1.86 -46.75
N VAL A 529 9.11 1.63 -46.66
CA VAL A 529 9.99 2.28 -45.67
C VAL A 529 10.68 3.48 -46.30
N LYS A 530 10.23 4.69 -46.04
CA LYS A 530 10.93 5.89 -46.54
C LYS A 530 12.28 6.16 -45.85
N ASP A 531 12.57 5.50 -44.73
CA ASP A 531 13.78 5.69 -43.93
C ASP A 531 14.37 4.35 -43.44
N PRO A 532 15.50 3.87 -43.99
CA PRO A 532 16.05 2.54 -43.73
C PRO A 532 16.55 2.32 -42.30
N GLN A 533 16.52 3.34 -41.42
CA GLN A 533 16.90 3.19 -40.00
C GLN A 533 15.74 2.79 -39.06
N LYS A 534 14.54 2.55 -39.59
CA LYS A 534 13.35 2.24 -38.77
C LYS A 534 13.14 0.73 -38.61
N ILE A 535 12.83 0.32 -37.38
CA ILE A 535 12.63 -1.09 -36.99
C ILE A 535 11.13 -1.43 -37.06
N LEU A 536 10.79 -2.52 -37.76
CA LEU A 536 9.44 -3.09 -37.80
C LEU A 536 9.29 -4.15 -36.70
N PHE A 537 8.25 -4.03 -35.87
CA PHE A 537 7.91 -5.02 -34.86
C PHE A 537 6.67 -5.81 -35.28
N VAL A 538 6.77 -7.14 -35.30
CA VAL A 538 5.65 -8.07 -35.55
C VAL A 538 5.51 -8.97 -34.33
N VAL A 539 4.32 -9.06 -33.76
CA VAL A 539 4.03 -9.90 -32.58
C VAL A 539 3.09 -11.03 -33.00
N LEU A 540 3.51 -12.28 -32.77
CA LEU A 540 2.73 -13.49 -33.03
C LEU A 540 2.14 -14.05 -31.72
N GLU A 541 1.08 -14.84 -31.80
CA GLU A 541 0.42 -15.43 -30.63
C GLU A 541 1.15 -16.70 -30.13
N GLU A 542 1.00 -17.03 -28.84
CA GLU A 542 1.72 -18.12 -28.18
C GLU A 542 1.41 -19.50 -28.80
N GLY A 543 2.47 -20.28 -29.10
CA GLY A 543 2.38 -21.63 -29.65
C GLY A 543 3.14 -21.86 -30.96
N PHE A 544 3.67 -20.80 -31.59
CA PHE A 544 4.43 -20.88 -32.84
C PHE A 544 5.93 -20.60 -32.64
N ASN A 545 6.79 -21.50 -33.13
CA ASN A 545 8.23 -21.24 -33.29
C ASN A 545 8.45 -20.61 -34.67
N ALA A 546 8.35 -19.29 -34.75
CA ALA A 546 8.71 -18.55 -35.96
C ALA A 546 10.15 -18.03 -35.85
N LYS A 547 10.96 -18.28 -36.88
CA LYS A 547 12.25 -17.63 -37.06
C LYS A 547 12.04 -16.45 -38.01
N VAL A 548 12.22 -15.22 -37.51
CA VAL A 548 12.14 -14.01 -38.33
C VAL A 548 13.54 -13.80 -38.94
N GLU A 549 13.70 -14.09 -40.22
CA GLU A 549 14.91 -13.74 -40.96
C GLU A 549 14.65 -12.45 -41.74
N SER A 550 15.32 -11.36 -41.35
CA SER A 550 15.32 -10.14 -42.14
C SER A 550 16.34 -10.28 -43.26
N MET A 551 15.88 -10.49 -44.49
CA MET A 551 16.71 -10.27 -45.68
C MET A 551 16.51 -8.83 -46.15
N TYR A 552 17.53 -7.99 -45.95
CA TYR A 552 17.64 -6.72 -46.66
C TYR A 552 18.57 -6.94 -47.84
N GLN A 553 18.02 -7.00 -49.05
CA GLN A 553 18.61 -6.46 -50.28
C GLN A 553 17.70 -6.78 -51.47
N ASP A 554 17.14 -5.73 -52.07
CA ASP A 554 17.16 -5.63 -53.52
C ASP A 554 17.41 -4.17 -53.93
N TYR A 555 18.39 -3.96 -54.82
CA TYR A 555 18.84 -2.66 -55.34
C TYR A 555 17.97 -2.23 -56.53
N SER A 556 16.65 -2.27 -56.35
CA SER A 556 15.71 -1.68 -57.31
C SER A 556 14.85 -0.64 -56.59
N SER A 557 14.50 0.42 -57.31
CA SER A 557 14.07 1.74 -56.83
C SER A 557 12.75 1.83 -56.06
N SER A 558 12.31 0.76 -55.41
CA SER A 558 11.12 0.69 -54.57
C SER A 558 11.53 0.26 -53.16
N ASN A 559 11.38 1.17 -52.20
CA ASN A 559 11.62 0.92 -50.77
C ASN A 559 10.59 -0.05 -50.18
N ILE A 560 10.54 -1.29 -50.65
CA ILE A 560 9.62 -2.32 -50.17
C ILE A 560 10.44 -3.32 -49.35
N GLY A 561 10.15 -3.42 -48.06
CA GLY A 561 10.63 -4.54 -47.24
C GLY A 561 9.66 -5.72 -47.29
N LEU A 562 10.18 -6.93 -47.05
CA LEU A 562 9.39 -8.15 -46.93
C LEU A 562 9.70 -8.83 -45.58
N VAL A 563 8.66 -9.30 -44.89
CA VAL A 563 8.82 -10.12 -43.68
C VAL A 563 8.40 -11.55 -44.01
N TYR A 564 9.30 -12.51 -43.81
CA TYR A 564 9.00 -13.92 -43.98
C TYR A 564 8.66 -14.53 -42.61
N ILE A 565 7.50 -15.20 -42.52
CA ILE A 565 7.08 -15.95 -41.33
C ILE A 565 6.99 -17.42 -41.74
N TRP A 566 7.80 -18.27 -41.11
CA TRP A 566 7.84 -19.70 -41.37
C TRP A 566 7.29 -20.46 -40.17
N SER A 567 6.50 -21.50 -40.41
CA SER A 567 5.96 -22.40 -39.38
C SER A 567 6.04 -23.83 -39.88
N LYS A 568 6.56 -24.74 -39.05
CA LYS A 568 6.63 -26.19 -39.35
C LYS A 568 5.60 -26.91 -38.47
N GLY A 569 4.55 -27.46 -39.08
CA GLY A 569 3.55 -28.27 -38.37
C GLY A 569 2.41 -28.74 -39.28
N GLU A 570 1.87 -29.93 -39.00
CA GLU A 570 0.76 -30.55 -39.75
C GLU A 570 -0.61 -29.99 -39.35
N ASN A 571 -0.80 -28.67 -39.44
CA ASN A 571 -2.10 -28.05 -39.21
C ASN A 571 -2.70 -27.54 -40.53
N GLN A 572 -3.97 -27.86 -40.77
CA GLN A 572 -4.70 -27.48 -42.00
C GLN A 572 -5.04 -25.98 -42.07
N HIS A 573 -4.76 -25.22 -41.02
CA HIS A 573 -5.07 -23.80 -40.92
C HIS A 573 -3.94 -23.05 -40.22
N LEU A 574 -3.62 -21.87 -40.77
CA LEU A 574 -2.71 -20.91 -40.16
C LEU A 574 -3.48 -19.60 -39.98
N ASP A 575 -3.92 -19.33 -38.74
CA ASP A 575 -4.50 -18.05 -38.37
C ASP A 575 -3.35 -17.12 -37.95
N ILE A 576 -2.98 -16.17 -38.81
CA ILE A 576 -1.98 -15.12 -38.48
C ILE A 576 -2.73 -13.85 -38.11
N LEU A 577 -2.66 -13.51 -36.83
CA LEU A 577 -3.18 -12.23 -36.33
C LEU A 577 -2.05 -11.20 -36.26
N ILE A 578 -1.98 -10.31 -37.24
CA ILE A 578 -1.06 -9.17 -37.18
C ILE A 578 -1.72 -8.08 -36.33
N LYS A 579 -1.39 -8.04 -35.03
CA LYS A 579 -2.02 -7.10 -34.08
C LYS A 579 -1.68 -5.63 -34.36
N ARG A 580 -0.52 -5.31 -34.94
CA ARG A 580 -0.12 -3.93 -35.28
C ARG A 580 1.14 -3.85 -36.13
N ILE A 581 1.24 -2.81 -36.96
CA ILE A 581 2.47 -2.33 -37.59
C ILE A 581 2.69 -0.90 -37.11
N PHE A 582 3.89 -0.57 -36.61
CA PHE A 582 4.26 0.80 -36.25
C PHE A 582 5.29 1.33 -37.23
N ILE A 583 5.05 2.53 -37.74
CA ILE A 583 6.05 3.35 -38.40
C ILE A 583 6.08 4.66 -37.63
N ASP A 584 7.21 4.98 -37.01
CA ASP A 584 7.35 6.23 -36.28
C ASP A 584 7.48 7.38 -37.30
N SER A 585 6.43 8.18 -37.49
CA SER A 585 6.49 9.37 -38.35
C SER A 585 6.02 10.62 -37.60
N GLY A 586 6.97 11.54 -37.37
CA GLY A 586 6.66 12.96 -37.29
C GLY A 586 6.05 13.43 -38.61
N ALA A 587 4.97 14.20 -38.49
CA ALA A 587 4.13 14.79 -39.53
C ALA A 587 4.66 14.79 -40.98
N ALA A 588 3.97 14.09 -41.89
CA ALA A 588 4.03 14.35 -43.34
C ALA A 588 2.73 13.91 -44.04
N SER A 589 2.30 14.69 -45.04
CA SER A 589 1.17 14.40 -45.94
C SER A 589 1.59 13.54 -47.14
N TYR A 590 0.68 12.74 -47.70
CA TYR A 590 0.94 11.83 -48.83
C TYR A 590 0.03 12.11 -50.04
N THR A 591 0.53 11.84 -51.25
CA THR A 591 -0.23 11.76 -52.51
C THR A 591 0.00 10.36 -53.12
N VAL A 592 -1.06 9.71 -53.62
CA VAL A 592 -1.02 8.36 -54.20
C VAL A 592 -1.16 8.44 -55.72
N GLU A 593 -0.23 7.83 -56.46
CA GLU A 593 -0.32 7.65 -57.91
C GLU A 593 -0.51 6.16 -58.25
N ARG A 594 -1.41 5.87 -59.19
CA ARG A 594 -1.81 4.50 -59.58
C ARG A 594 -1.00 4.05 -60.80
N ARG A 595 -0.27 2.93 -60.71
CA ARG A 595 0.26 2.20 -61.87
C ARG A 595 -0.18 0.74 -61.82
N THR A 596 -0.80 0.28 -62.90
CA THR A 596 -1.18 -1.12 -63.13
C THR A 596 -0.02 -1.85 -63.81
N ALA A 597 0.48 -2.92 -63.19
CA ALA A 597 1.42 -3.84 -63.81
C ALA A 597 0.67 -4.96 -64.55
N SER A 598 1.08 -5.21 -65.79
CA SER A 598 0.64 -6.32 -66.62
C SER A 598 1.25 -7.65 -66.16
N SER A 599 0.47 -8.71 -66.29
CA SER A 599 0.78 -10.11 -66.01
C SER A 599 2.15 -10.58 -66.49
N TYR A 600 2.91 -11.21 -65.60
CA TYR A 600 3.93 -12.19 -65.96
C TYR A 600 3.38 -13.57 -65.62
N SER A 601 3.36 -14.46 -66.61
CA SER A 601 3.17 -15.90 -66.46
C SER A 601 4.54 -16.57 -66.35
N GLU A 602 4.64 -17.43 -65.33
CA GLU A 602 5.72 -18.40 -64.97
C GLU A 602 7.15 -17.90 -64.86
#